data_AF-A0AAD4FF78-F1
#
_entry.id   AF-A0AAD4FF78-F1
#
_cell.length_a   1.000
_cell.length_b   1.000
_cell.length_c   1.000
_cell.angle_alpha   90.00
_cell.angle_beta   90.00
_cell.angle_gamma   90.00
#
_symmetry.space_group_name_H-M   'P 1'
#
loop_
_entity.id
_entity.type
_entity.pdbx_description
1 polymer ?
#
loop_
_entity_poly.entity_id
_entity_poly.type
_entity_poly.pdbx_seq_one_letter_code
_entity_poly.pdbx_strand_id
1 'polypeptide(L)'
;MGLSLIGASFCTANLTSLSGTYSIIGCIGMSSKWTVNNTVSVQCSSARLSHANRLIKLGGRVSSCVMAVALEALYQIAGIEWTFRIQGLLTGGIGLPAAWMIKDRVPLRREPFVDLPMFRTATFITKFAASAIGVFALFVPPYYLPLFAQSISFSPRTGAALVAAFNACDASGRFVAGPACNKIGPLNIFVITMALHAASMLAIWPVLSTLGPLILFALINGVTNSAYSTT
;
A
#
# COMPACT_ATOMS: atom_id res chain seq x y z
N MET A 1 13.03 -1.47 -9.19
CA MET A 1 12.76 -0.36 -8.26
C MET A 1 13.99 0.49 -7.95
N GLY A 2 15.10 -0.03 -7.40
CA GLY A 2 16.29 0.83 -7.17
C GLY A 2 16.86 1.43 -8.47
N LEU A 3 17.06 0.59 -9.48
CA LEU A 3 17.52 0.99 -10.82
C LEU A 3 16.55 1.95 -11.55
N SER A 4 15.23 1.80 -11.37
CA SER A 4 14.25 2.69 -11.98
C SER A 4 14.29 4.10 -11.39
N LEU A 5 14.58 4.22 -10.09
CA LEU A 5 14.74 5.52 -9.42
C LEU A 5 16.02 6.23 -9.85
N ILE A 6 17.11 5.48 -9.97
CA ILE A 6 18.38 6.03 -10.46
C ILE A 6 18.25 6.45 -11.93
N GLY A 7 17.60 5.64 -12.77
CA GLY A 7 17.31 6.01 -14.16
C GLY A 7 16.40 7.23 -14.27
N ALA A 8 15.36 7.32 -13.43
CA ALA A 8 14.47 8.47 -13.37
C ALA A 8 15.20 9.78 -13.02
N SER A 9 16.26 9.71 -12.19
CA SER A 9 17.08 10.89 -11.86
C SER A 9 17.78 11.53 -13.06
N PHE A 10 18.06 10.78 -14.14
CA PHE A 10 18.72 11.32 -15.32
C PHE A 10 17.73 11.82 -16.39
N CYS A 11 16.44 11.56 -16.20
CA CYS A 11 15.38 11.92 -17.14
C CYS A 11 14.48 13.05 -16.64
N THR A 12 14.92 13.81 -15.64
CA THR A 12 14.17 14.91 -15.00
C THR A 12 13.81 16.05 -15.96
N ALA A 13 14.57 16.23 -17.05
CA ALA A 13 14.29 17.22 -18.09
C ALA A 13 13.16 16.81 -19.07
N ASN A 14 12.84 15.51 -19.18
CA ASN A 14 11.86 15.00 -20.14
C ASN A 14 10.76 14.20 -19.42
N LEU A 15 9.56 14.79 -19.30
CA LEU A 15 8.43 14.21 -18.58
C LEU A 15 8.03 12.81 -19.10
N THR A 16 8.14 12.58 -20.41
CA THR A 16 7.83 11.29 -21.06
C THR A 16 8.83 10.21 -20.67
N SER A 17 10.13 10.52 -20.69
CA SER A 17 11.19 9.59 -20.29
C SER A 17 11.14 9.31 -18.79
N LEU A 18 10.89 10.33 -17.97
CA LEU A 18 10.69 10.20 -16.52
C LEU A 18 9.53 9.26 -16.20
N SER A 19 8.38 9.48 -16.83
CA SER A 19 7.18 8.66 -16.66
C SER A 19 7.42 7.22 -17.13
N GLY A 20 8.12 7.02 -18.25
CA GLY A 20 8.45 5.70 -18.75
C GLY A 20 9.34 4.90 -17.79
N THR A 21 10.45 5.49 -17.33
CA THR A 21 11.40 4.81 -16.44
C THR A 21 10.82 4.57 -15.05
N TYR A 22 10.16 5.57 -14.46
CA TYR A 22 9.59 5.45 -13.13
C TYR A 22 8.36 4.55 -13.10
N SER A 23 7.43 4.70 -14.05
CA SER A 23 6.17 3.95 -14.03
C SER A 23 6.36 2.51 -14.52
N ILE A 24 7.02 2.27 -15.65
CA ILE A 24 7.07 0.90 -16.21
C ILE A 24 8.04 0.03 -15.40
N ILE A 25 9.31 0.46 -15.30
CA ILE A 25 10.36 -0.32 -14.63
C ILE A 25 10.15 -0.30 -13.10
N GLY A 26 9.63 0.80 -12.56
CA GLY A 26 9.25 0.88 -11.16
C GLY A 26 8.12 -0.08 -10.80
N CYS A 27 7.02 -0.10 -11.57
CA CYS A 27 5.89 -1.00 -11.33
C CYS A 27 6.28 -2.47 -11.44
N ILE A 28 7.03 -2.88 -12.47
CA ILE A 28 7.50 -4.26 -12.60
C ILE A 28 8.30 -4.66 -11.35
N GLY A 29 9.24 -3.79 -10.94
CA GLY A 29 10.05 -4.05 -9.74
C GLY A 29 9.28 -4.00 -8.42
N MET A 30 8.19 -3.23 -8.33
CA MET A 30 7.32 -3.21 -7.15
C MET A 30 6.45 -4.47 -7.09
N SER A 31 5.85 -4.88 -8.21
CA SER A 31 5.03 -6.08 -8.30
C SER A 31 5.80 -7.33 -7.91
N SER A 32 7.00 -7.54 -8.46
CA SER A 32 7.83 -8.69 -8.09
C SER A 32 8.18 -8.70 -6.61
N LYS A 33 8.56 -7.55 -6.04
CA LYS A 33 8.89 -7.46 -4.61
C LYS A 33 7.67 -7.68 -3.71
N TRP A 34 6.51 -7.17 -4.12
CA TRP A 34 5.25 -7.35 -3.41
C TRP A 34 4.87 -8.83 -3.34
N THR A 35 4.97 -9.56 -4.46
CA THR A 35 4.67 -10.99 -4.51
C THR A 35 5.61 -11.78 -3.59
N VAL A 36 6.92 -11.56 -3.68
CA VAL A 36 7.92 -12.25 -2.85
C VAL A 36 7.69 -11.98 -1.35
N ASN A 37 7.38 -10.74 -0.98
CA ASN A 37 7.13 -10.40 0.42
C ASN A 37 5.90 -11.12 0.99
N ASN A 38 4.85 -11.29 0.17
CA ASN A 38 3.64 -12.02 0.59
C ASN A 38 3.85 -13.53 0.63
N THR A 39 4.68 -14.12 -0.24
CA THR A 39 4.96 -15.57 -0.21
C THR A 39 5.89 -15.97 0.93
N VAL A 40 6.96 -15.20 1.18
CA VAL A 40 7.91 -15.45 2.29
C VAL A 40 7.20 -15.36 3.65
N SER A 41 6.26 -14.43 3.78
CA SER A 41 5.38 -14.28 4.94
C SER A 41 4.68 -15.59 5.30
N VAL A 42 4.16 -16.33 4.30
CA VAL A 42 3.47 -17.62 4.47
C VAL A 42 4.40 -18.77 4.86
N GLN A 43 5.70 -18.66 4.58
CA GLN A 43 6.69 -19.69 4.92
C GLN A 43 7.09 -19.69 6.41
N CYS A 44 6.66 -18.69 7.19
CA CYS A 44 6.88 -18.69 8.63
C CYS A 44 6.11 -19.84 9.30
N SER A 45 6.66 -20.39 10.39
CA SER A 45 6.04 -21.48 11.16
C SER A 45 4.55 -21.20 11.43
N SER A 46 3.69 -22.19 11.13
CA SER A 46 2.23 -22.09 11.21
C SER A 46 1.72 -21.60 12.57
N ALA A 47 2.43 -21.91 13.65
CA ALA A 47 2.09 -21.47 15.00
C ALA A 47 2.28 -19.94 15.25
N ARG A 48 3.08 -19.25 14.43
CA ARG A 48 3.37 -17.81 14.57
C ARG A 48 3.14 -16.99 13.29
N LEU A 49 2.60 -17.62 12.24
CA LEU A 49 2.37 -17.02 10.93
C LEU A 49 1.60 -15.69 11.00
N SER A 50 0.51 -15.66 11.78
CA SER A 50 -0.33 -14.46 11.93
C SER A 50 0.40 -13.29 12.59
N HIS A 51 1.33 -13.56 13.51
CA HIS A 51 2.13 -12.54 14.18
C HIS A 51 3.26 -12.03 13.28
N ALA A 52 3.95 -12.94 12.58
CA ALA A 52 5.00 -12.60 11.62
C ALA A 52 4.45 -11.72 10.47
N ASN A 53 3.30 -12.09 9.90
CA ASN A 53 2.66 -11.32 8.82
C ASN A 53 2.31 -9.90 9.26
N ARG A 54 1.82 -9.72 10.49
CA ARG A 54 1.52 -8.39 11.03
C ARG A 54 2.78 -7.54 11.16
N LEU A 55 3.87 -8.11 11.66
CA LEU A 55 5.12 -7.38 11.85
C LEU A 55 5.75 -6.94 10.52
N ILE A 56 5.81 -7.84 9.54
CA ILE A 56 6.29 -7.56 8.18
C ILE A 56 5.43 -6.46 7.54
N LYS A 57 4.11 -6.62 7.62
CA LYS A 57 3.14 -5.68 7.06
C LYS A 57 3.13 -4.32 7.77
N LEU A 58 3.49 -4.25 9.05
CA LEU A 58 3.65 -3.00 9.80
C LEU A 58 4.91 -2.25 9.35
N GLY A 59 6.03 -2.96 9.19
CA GLY A 59 7.30 -2.37 8.74
C GLY A 59 7.17 -1.59 7.43
N GLY A 60 6.42 -2.13 6.46
CA GLY A 60 6.15 -1.43 5.19
C GLY A 60 5.45 -0.09 5.35
N ARG A 61 4.55 0.03 6.34
CA ARG A 61 3.81 1.27 6.59
C ARG A 61 4.62 2.31 7.35
N VAL A 62 5.35 1.85 8.36
CA VAL A 62 6.28 2.70 9.12
C VAL A 62 7.32 3.29 8.17
N SER A 63 7.88 2.46 7.27
CA SER A 63 8.79 2.93 6.22
C SER A 63 8.15 3.97 5.31
N SER A 64 6.85 3.85 4.98
CA SER A 64 6.17 4.84 4.14
C SER A 64 6.02 6.20 4.85
N CYS A 65 5.68 6.20 6.14
CA CYS A 65 5.61 7.44 6.92
C CYS A 65 6.99 8.11 7.04
N VAL A 66 8.03 7.33 7.36
CA VAL A 66 9.40 7.83 7.47
C VAL A 66 9.89 8.37 6.13
N MET A 67 9.63 7.64 5.04
CA MET A 67 10.05 8.05 3.70
C MET A 67 9.33 9.32 3.24
N ALA A 68 8.05 9.51 3.56
CA ALA A 68 7.33 10.73 3.21
C ALA A 68 7.98 11.99 3.83
N VAL A 69 8.35 11.93 5.11
CA VAL A 69 9.03 13.05 5.79
C VAL A 69 10.47 13.22 5.27
N ALA A 70 11.18 12.11 5.09
CA ALA A 70 12.55 12.14 4.58
C ALA A 70 12.63 12.72 3.17
N LEU A 71 11.69 12.38 2.28
CA LEU A 71 11.63 12.90 0.92
C LEU A 71 11.37 14.40 0.88
N GLU A 72 10.46 14.91 1.70
CA GLU A 72 10.21 16.35 1.78
C GLU A 72 11.48 17.11 2.21
N ALA A 73 12.17 16.61 3.24
CA ALA A 73 13.43 17.21 3.68
C ALA A 73 14.53 17.13 2.61
N LEU A 74 14.63 16.00 1.90
CA LEU A 74 15.62 15.81 0.83
C LEU A 74 15.34 16.71 -0.37
N TYR A 75 14.06 16.88 -0.72
CA TYR A 75 13.63 17.74 -1.81
C TYR A 75 14.05 19.19 -1.57
N GLN A 76 13.87 19.70 -0.35
CA GLN A 76 14.23 21.09 0.02
C GLN A 76 15.74 21.35 -0.01
N ILE A 77 16.57 20.33 0.28
CA ILE A 77 18.04 20.51 0.42
C ILE A 77 18.78 20.18 -0.88
N ALA A 78 18.41 19.09 -1.55
CA ALA A 78 19.19 18.49 -2.63
C ALA A 78 18.51 18.56 -4.01
N GLY A 79 17.26 19.03 -4.07
CA GLY A 79 16.48 19.09 -5.29
C GLY A 79 15.96 17.72 -5.77
N ILE A 80 15.19 17.74 -6.86
CA ILE A 80 14.43 16.57 -7.33
C ILE A 80 15.36 15.42 -7.79
N GLU A 81 16.49 15.73 -8.43
CA GLU A 81 17.39 14.73 -9.03
C GLU A 81 18.09 13.89 -7.98
N TRP A 82 18.75 14.54 -7.02
CA TRP A 82 19.43 13.85 -5.93
C TRP A 82 18.47 13.10 -5.02
N THR A 83 17.25 13.60 -4.86
CA THR A 83 16.20 12.90 -4.12
C THR A 83 15.93 11.51 -4.71
N PHE A 84 15.80 11.41 -6.03
CA PHE A 84 15.60 10.12 -6.72
C PHE A 84 16.83 9.20 -6.60
N ARG A 85 18.05 9.74 -6.69
CA ARG A 85 19.28 8.93 -6.53
C ARG A 85 19.39 8.33 -5.14
N ILE A 86 19.21 9.15 -4.10
CA ILE A 86 19.31 8.71 -2.71
C ILE A 86 18.22 7.67 -2.42
N GLN A 87 16.98 7.88 -2.89
CA GLN A 87 15.92 6.90 -2.73
C GLN A 87 16.24 5.57 -3.45
N GLY A 88 16.80 5.64 -4.65
CA GLY A 88 17.23 4.48 -5.42
C GLY A 88 18.34 3.68 -4.72
N LEU A 89 19.35 4.38 -4.21
CA LEU A 89 20.45 3.81 -3.45
C LEU A 89 19.99 3.19 -2.14
N LEU A 90 19.11 3.85 -1.38
CA LEU A 90 18.53 3.29 -0.15
C LEU A 90 17.72 2.01 -0.45
N THR A 91 16.92 2.03 -1.51
CA THR A 91 16.12 0.87 -1.93
C THR A 91 17.02 -0.31 -2.31
N GLY A 92 18.15 -0.05 -2.99
CA GLY A 92 19.14 -1.08 -3.32
C GLY A 92 19.92 -1.56 -2.10
N GLY A 93 20.42 -0.63 -1.29
CA GLY A 93 21.27 -0.89 -0.13
C GLY A 93 20.56 -1.65 0.99
N ILE A 94 19.26 -1.45 1.18
CA ILE A 94 18.46 -2.22 2.13
C ILE A 94 17.87 -3.48 1.47
N GLY A 95 17.44 -3.36 0.21
CA GLY A 95 16.77 -4.45 -0.50
C GLY A 95 17.67 -5.62 -0.89
N LEU A 96 18.92 -5.36 -1.29
CA LEU A 96 19.88 -6.41 -1.67
C LEU A 96 20.29 -7.32 -0.51
N PRO A 97 20.73 -6.79 0.66
CA PRO A 97 21.04 -7.65 1.80
C PRO A 97 19.81 -8.35 2.35
N ALA A 98 18.63 -7.71 2.32
CA ALA A 98 17.38 -8.37 2.69
C ALA A 98 17.07 -9.57 1.77
N ALA A 99 17.28 -9.44 0.46
CA ALA A 99 17.11 -10.53 -0.49
C ALA A 99 18.11 -11.68 -0.25
N TRP A 100 19.35 -11.37 0.15
CA TRP A 100 20.35 -12.38 0.50
C TRP A 100 20.04 -13.13 1.81
N MET A 101 19.40 -12.47 2.78
CA MET A 101 19.03 -13.11 4.05
C MET A 101 17.77 -13.98 3.96
N ILE A 102 16.95 -13.83 2.92
CA ILE A 102 15.76 -14.66 2.72
C ILE A 102 16.22 -16.07 2.33
N LYS A 103 15.91 -17.04 3.21
CA LYS A 103 16.15 -18.46 2.99
C LYS A 103 14.82 -19.17 2.87
N ASP A 104 14.57 -19.82 1.74
CA ASP A 104 13.36 -20.63 1.54
C ASP A 104 13.32 -21.76 2.57
N ARG A 105 12.28 -21.77 3.41
CA ARG A 105 12.08 -22.80 4.44
C ARG A 105 11.16 -23.93 4.00
N VAL A 106 10.44 -23.75 2.89
CA VAL A 106 9.46 -24.70 2.37
C VAL A 106 9.82 -25.01 0.90
N PRO A 107 9.81 -26.28 0.45
CA PRO A 107 10.11 -26.59 -0.94
C PRO A 107 9.12 -25.88 -1.88
N LEU A 108 9.66 -25.23 -2.91
CA LEU A 108 8.89 -24.54 -3.94
C LEU A 108 7.99 -25.56 -4.64
N ARG A 109 6.68 -25.47 -4.40
CA ARG A 109 5.69 -26.24 -5.16
C ARG A 109 5.68 -25.67 -6.57
N ARG A 110 6.03 -26.50 -7.57
CA ARG A 110 5.97 -26.13 -8.99
C ARG A 110 4.50 -26.10 -9.43
N GLU A 111 3.82 -25.01 -9.12
CA GLU A 111 2.49 -24.75 -9.67
C GLU A 111 2.62 -24.12 -11.07
N PRO A 112 1.66 -24.35 -11.98
CA PRO A 112 1.61 -23.70 -13.28
C PRO A 112 1.63 -22.17 -13.17
N PHE A 113 2.20 -21.49 -14.17
CA PHE A 113 2.24 -20.01 -14.19
C PHE A 113 0.84 -19.39 -14.20
N VAL A 114 -0.15 -20.12 -14.74
CA VAL A 114 -1.57 -19.76 -14.70
C VAL A 114 -2.40 -21.02 -14.51
N ASP A 115 -3.07 -21.13 -13.36
CA ASP A 115 -4.08 -22.14 -13.13
C ASP A 115 -5.41 -21.73 -13.77
N LEU A 116 -5.48 -21.90 -15.10
CA LEU A 116 -6.69 -21.73 -15.91
C LEU A 116 -7.93 -22.48 -15.37
N PRO A 117 -7.83 -23.64 -14.67
CA PRO A 117 -9.00 -24.30 -14.09
C PRO A 117 -9.70 -23.48 -13.00
N MET A 118 -8.99 -22.59 -12.30
CA MET A 118 -9.60 -21.75 -11.24
C MET A 118 -10.59 -20.73 -11.80
N PHE A 119 -10.38 -20.28 -13.04
CA PHE A 119 -11.29 -19.36 -13.74
C PHE A 119 -12.62 -20.01 -14.15
N ARG A 120 -12.79 -21.33 -14.00
CA ARG A 120 -14.09 -21.99 -14.29
C ARG A 120 -15.11 -21.81 -13.18
N THR A 121 -14.70 -21.46 -11.97
CA THR A 121 -15.61 -21.29 -10.84
C THR A 121 -16.14 -19.86 -10.81
N ALA A 122 -17.46 -19.69 -10.94
CA ALA A 122 -18.11 -18.37 -10.89
C ALA A 122 -17.74 -17.59 -9.61
N THR A 123 -17.62 -18.27 -8.47
CA THR A 123 -17.20 -17.67 -7.20
C THR A 123 -15.80 -17.07 -7.26
N PHE A 124 -14.88 -17.61 -8.07
CA PHE A 124 -13.54 -17.05 -8.25
C PHE A 124 -13.60 -15.80 -9.13
N ILE A 125 -14.33 -15.85 -10.25
CA ILE A 125 -14.50 -14.70 -11.16
C ILE A 125 -15.14 -13.52 -10.43
N THR A 126 -16.23 -13.76 -9.68
CA THR A 126 -16.92 -12.68 -8.95
C THR A 126 -16.02 -12.06 -7.88
N LYS A 127 -15.24 -12.85 -7.13
CA LYS A 127 -14.28 -12.33 -6.15
C LYS A 127 -13.15 -11.56 -6.82
N PHE A 128 -12.63 -12.07 -7.93
CA PHE A 128 -11.57 -11.41 -8.69
C PHE A 128 -12.03 -10.05 -9.22
N ALA A 129 -13.21 -9.99 -9.84
CA ALA A 129 -13.80 -8.75 -10.35
C ALA A 129 -14.10 -7.76 -9.22
N ALA A 130 -14.72 -8.21 -8.12
CA ALA A 130 -15.00 -7.37 -6.96
C ALA A 130 -13.72 -6.83 -6.32
N SER A 131 -12.68 -7.66 -6.21
CA SER A 131 -11.37 -7.26 -5.71
C SER A 131 -10.72 -6.23 -6.63
N ALA A 132 -10.72 -6.46 -7.94
CA ALA A 132 -10.15 -5.53 -8.92
C ALA A 132 -10.80 -4.14 -8.81
N ILE A 133 -12.14 -4.08 -8.76
CA ILE A 133 -12.89 -2.83 -8.59
C ILE A 133 -12.60 -2.20 -7.22
N GLY A 134 -12.55 -3.02 -6.17
CA GLY A 134 -12.30 -2.57 -4.80
C GLY A 134 -10.93 -1.93 -4.61
N VAL A 135 -9.88 -2.45 -5.26
CA VAL A 135 -8.54 -1.85 -5.23
C VAL A 135 -8.57 -0.42 -5.77
N PHE A 136 -9.29 -0.16 -6.87
CA PHE A 136 -9.40 1.19 -7.41
C PHE A 136 -10.01 2.15 -6.39
N ALA A 137 -11.10 1.75 -5.72
CA ALA A 137 -11.75 2.58 -4.70
C ALA A 137 -10.82 2.89 -3.52
N LEU A 138 -10.02 1.90 -3.08
CA LEU A 138 -9.11 2.02 -1.94
C LEU A 138 -7.97 3.02 -2.12
N PHE A 139 -7.54 3.27 -3.37
CA PHE A 139 -6.51 4.26 -3.65
C PHE A 139 -7.06 5.69 -3.71
N VAL A 140 -8.34 5.90 -3.96
CA VAL A 140 -8.93 7.24 -4.06
C VAL A 140 -8.70 8.10 -2.81
N PRO A 141 -9.03 7.66 -1.58
CA PRO A 141 -8.91 8.53 -0.40
C PRO A 141 -7.48 9.07 -0.17
N PRO A 142 -6.41 8.25 -0.09
CA PRO A 142 -5.08 8.78 0.22
C PRO A 142 -4.55 9.78 -0.83
N TYR A 143 -4.97 9.69 -2.09
CA TYR A 143 -4.62 10.67 -3.11
C TYR A 143 -5.41 11.98 -3.00
N TYR A 144 -6.71 11.88 -2.72
CA TYR A 144 -7.59 13.06 -2.71
C TYR A 144 -7.61 13.80 -1.37
N LEU A 145 -7.32 13.15 -0.23
CA LEU A 145 -7.24 13.79 1.09
C LEU A 145 -6.38 15.07 1.10
N PRO A 146 -5.10 15.04 0.65
CA PRO A 146 -4.26 16.22 0.67
C PRO A 146 -4.71 17.28 -0.34
N LEU A 147 -5.22 16.88 -1.50
CA LEU A 147 -5.76 17.80 -2.52
C LEU A 147 -7.00 18.54 -1.99
N PHE A 148 -7.88 17.82 -1.31
CA PHE A 148 -9.10 18.37 -0.76
C PHE A 148 -8.85 19.28 0.45
N ALA A 149 -7.87 18.95 1.29
CA ALA A 149 -7.41 19.83 2.37
C ALA A 149 -6.91 21.17 1.79
N GLN A 150 -6.18 21.15 0.68
CA GLN A 150 -5.73 22.37 0.00
C GLN A 150 -6.90 23.16 -0.61
N SER A 151 -7.91 22.50 -1.19
CA SER A 151 -9.06 23.21 -1.79
C SER A 151 -9.93 23.95 -0.77
N ILE A 152 -9.95 23.50 0.50
CA ILE A 152 -10.66 24.19 1.59
C ILE A 152 -9.76 25.25 2.27
N SER A 153 -8.63 25.62 1.64
CA SER A 153 -7.67 26.58 2.18
C SER A 153 -7.06 26.18 3.53
N PHE A 154 -7.04 24.88 3.88
CA PHE A 154 -6.29 24.42 5.03
C PHE A 154 -4.79 24.42 4.73
N SER A 155 -3.98 24.64 5.78
CA SER A 155 -2.53 24.63 5.66
C SER A 155 -2.03 23.28 5.09
N PRO A 156 -1.00 23.28 4.22
CA PRO A 156 -0.38 22.05 3.70
C PRO A 156 0.05 21.07 4.81
N ARG A 157 0.40 21.60 5.98
CA ARG A 157 0.73 20.82 7.18
C ARG A 157 -0.44 19.95 7.66
N THR A 158 -1.66 20.45 7.53
CA THR A 158 -2.89 19.72 7.91
C THR A 158 -3.18 18.59 6.94
N GLY A 159 -2.99 18.80 5.63
CA GLY A 159 -3.11 17.74 4.63
C GLY A 159 -2.11 16.60 4.86
N ALA A 160 -0.85 16.94 5.15
CA ALA A 160 0.17 15.96 5.50
C ALA A 160 -0.16 15.21 6.81
N ALA A 161 -0.66 15.92 7.83
CA ALA A 161 -1.09 15.30 9.09
C ALA A 161 -2.26 14.32 8.88
N LEU A 162 -3.19 14.64 7.98
CA LEU A 162 -4.29 13.74 7.63
C LEU A 162 -3.83 12.47 6.93
N VAL A 163 -2.88 12.57 6.00
CA VAL A 163 -2.26 11.40 5.37
C VAL A 163 -1.49 10.57 6.39
N ALA A 164 -0.77 11.21 7.32
CA ALA A 164 -0.10 10.52 8.41
C ALA A 164 -1.10 9.77 9.32
N ALA A 165 -2.23 10.39 9.66
CA ALA A 165 -3.31 9.78 10.44
C ALA A 165 -3.94 8.60 9.69
N PHE A 166 -4.22 8.75 8.39
CA PHE A 166 -4.69 7.67 7.52
C PHE A 166 -3.71 6.49 7.57
N ASN A 167 -2.41 6.76 7.36
CA ASN A 167 -1.38 5.72 7.36
C ASN A 167 -1.22 5.02 8.71
N ALA A 168 -1.37 5.76 9.81
CA ALA A 168 -1.33 5.22 11.17
C ALA A 168 -2.54 4.32 11.46
N CYS A 169 -3.73 4.72 11.03
CA CYS A 169 -4.96 3.95 11.24
C CYS A 169 -5.04 2.72 10.36
N ASP A 170 -4.54 2.86 9.15
CA ASP A 170 -4.32 1.75 8.26
C ASP A 170 -3.21 0.84 8.88
N ALA A 171 -2.25 1.32 9.68
CA ALA A 171 -1.32 0.43 10.39
C ALA A 171 -1.97 -0.35 11.54
N SER A 172 -2.76 0.35 12.35
CA SER A 172 -3.48 -0.26 13.47
C SER A 172 -4.59 -1.21 13.00
N GLY A 173 -5.26 -0.91 11.88
CA GLY A 173 -6.34 -1.70 11.30
C GLY A 173 -5.95 -3.15 11.01
N ARG A 174 -4.68 -3.42 10.69
CA ARG A 174 -4.16 -4.79 10.47
C ARG A 174 -4.18 -5.64 11.73
N PHE A 175 -4.02 -5.05 12.91
CA PHE A 175 -4.10 -5.78 14.18
C PHE A 175 -5.53 -6.18 14.55
N VAL A 176 -6.51 -5.38 14.12
CA VAL A 176 -7.95 -5.61 14.37
C VAL A 176 -8.55 -6.55 13.32
N ALA A 177 -8.19 -6.38 12.05
CA ALA A 177 -8.72 -7.18 10.95
C ALA A 177 -8.24 -8.63 10.98
N GLY A 178 -7.00 -8.88 11.41
CA GLY A 178 -6.43 -10.23 11.48
C GLY A 178 -7.23 -11.20 12.36
N PRO A 179 -7.46 -10.91 13.65
CA PRO A 179 -8.28 -11.77 14.53
C PRO A 179 -9.74 -11.82 14.09
N ALA A 180 -10.27 -10.71 13.56
CA ALA A 180 -11.62 -10.67 13.04
C ALA A 180 -11.79 -11.70 11.89
N CYS A 181 -10.80 -11.80 10.99
CA CYS A 181 -10.80 -12.74 9.86
C CYS A 181 -10.88 -14.19 10.30
N ASN A 182 -10.19 -14.52 11.39
CA ASN A 182 -10.26 -15.86 11.97
C ASN A 182 -11.61 -16.19 12.61
N LYS A 183 -12.43 -15.19 12.99
CA LYS A 183 -13.73 -15.41 13.66
C LYS A 183 -14.93 -15.33 12.71
N ILE A 184 -14.96 -14.35 11.81
CA ILE A 184 -16.12 -14.04 10.95
C ILE A 184 -15.95 -14.67 9.55
N GLY A 185 -14.72 -15.07 9.22
CA GLY A 185 -14.34 -15.60 7.93
C GLY A 185 -13.87 -14.50 6.96
N PRO A 186 -12.93 -14.82 6.04
CA PRO A 186 -12.32 -13.84 5.16
C PRO A 186 -13.32 -13.19 4.21
N LEU A 187 -14.22 -13.97 3.62
CA LEU A 187 -15.17 -13.43 2.64
C LEU A 187 -16.17 -12.44 3.26
N ASN A 188 -16.63 -12.69 4.49
CA ASN A 188 -17.55 -11.79 5.17
C ASN A 188 -16.88 -10.46 5.50
N ILE A 189 -15.63 -10.48 5.96
CA ILE A 189 -14.89 -9.25 6.25
C ILE A 189 -14.57 -8.49 4.99
N PHE A 190 -14.24 -9.18 3.90
CA PHE A 190 -14.07 -8.54 2.60
C PHE A 190 -15.32 -7.73 2.20
N VAL A 191 -16.51 -8.33 2.31
CA VAL A 191 -17.76 -7.64 1.97
C VAL A 191 -18.06 -6.49 2.93
N ILE A 192 -17.91 -6.71 4.24
CA ILE A 192 -18.16 -5.68 5.27
C ILE A 192 -17.22 -4.48 5.08
N THR A 193 -15.94 -4.73 4.79
CA THR A 193 -14.95 -3.67 4.58
C THR A 193 -15.23 -2.91 3.31
N MET A 194 -15.54 -3.58 2.20
CA MET A 194 -15.94 -2.89 0.96
C MET A 194 -17.23 -2.08 1.13
N ALA A 195 -18.23 -2.61 1.84
CA ALA A 195 -19.47 -1.90 2.12
C ALA A 195 -19.22 -0.65 3.01
N LEU A 196 -18.39 -0.78 4.04
CA LEU A 196 -18.03 0.33 4.92
C LEU A 196 -17.25 1.41 4.15
N HIS A 197 -16.36 1.00 3.25
CA HIS A 197 -15.64 1.92 2.38
C HIS A 197 -16.59 2.72 1.49
N ALA A 198 -17.49 2.02 0.80
CA ALA A 198 -18.47 2.62 -0.10
C ALA A 198 -19.40 3.57 0.67
N ALA A 199 -19.90 3.15 1.83
CA ALA A 199 -20.73 3.99 2.70
C ALA A 199 -19.97 5.23 3.17
N SER A 200 -18.70 5.09 3.56
CA SER A 200 -17.88 6.24 3.96
C SER A 200 -17.67 7.22 2.81
N MET A 201 -17.47 6.72 1.58
CA MET A 201 -17.35 7.57 0.39
C MET A 201 -18.66 8.28 0.03
N LEU A 202 -19.79 7.60 0.13
CA LEU A 202 -21.09 8.18 -0.21
C LEU A 202 -21.62 9.15 0.86
N ALA A 203 -21.45 8.81 2.14
CA ALA A 203 -22.06 9.56 3.23
C ALA A 203 -21.16 10.69 3.75
N ILE A 204 -19.85 10.45 3.88
CA ILE A 204 -18.96 11.40 4.55
C ILE A 204 -18.36 12.39 3.56
N TRP A 205 -17.98 11.94 2.36
CA TRP A 205 -17.36 12.80 1.32
C TRP A 205 -18.15 14.08 1.00
N PRO A 206 -19.48 14.05 0.77
CA PRO A 206 -20.22 15.27 0.43
C PRO A 206 -20.38 16.24 1.60
N VAL A 207 -20.15 15.80 2.85
CA VAL A 207 -20.34 16.61 4.07
C VAL A 207 -19.00 17.12 4.62
N LEU A 208 -17.90 16.98 3.87
CA LEU A 208 -16.57 17.41 4.28
C LEU A 208 -16.43 18.94 4.24
N SER A 209 -16.96 19.62 5.26
CA SER A 209 -16.86 21.08 5.44
C SER A 209 -15.95 21.48 6.60
N THR A 210 -15.61 20.55 7.49
CA THR A 210 -14.85 20.80 8.72
C THR A 210 -13.78 19.73 8.95
N LEU A 211 -12.79 20.01 9.81
CA LEU A 211 -11.67 19.09 10.09
C LEU A 211 -12.10 17.78 10.75
N GLY A 212 -13.16 17.78 11.56
CA GLY A 212 -13.65 16.59 12.27
C GLY A 212 -14.08 15.45 11.33
N PRO A 213 -15.04 15.68 10.42
CA PRO A 213 -15.45 14.71 9.39
C PRO A 213 -14.29 14.25 8.51
N LEU A 214 -13.32 15.13 8.22
CA LEU A 214 -12.15 14.82 7.42
C LEU A 214 -11.24 13.81 8.12
N ILE A 215 -11.02 13.98 9.43
CA ILE A 215 -10.28 13.03 10.26
C ILE A 215 -11.06 11.72 10.35
N LEU A 216 -12.36 11.74 10.67
CA LEU A 216 -13.18 10.53 10.77
C LEU A 216 -13.15 9.71 9.46
N PHE A 217 -13.25 10.40 8.32
CA PHE A 217 -13.10 9.81 7.01
C PHE A 217 -11.73 9.14 6.83
N ALA A 218 -10.64 9.82 7.19
CA ALA A 218 -9.29 9.27 7.13
C ALA A 218 -9.13 8.01 8.01
N LEU A 219 -9.71 8.02 9.21
CA LEU A 219 -9.67 6.89 10.14
C LEU A 219 -10.39 5.66 9.55
N ILE A 220 -11.64 5.84 9.08
CA ILE A 220 -12.47 4.75 8.57
C ILE A 220 -11.86 4.15 7.31
N ASN A 221 -11.49 4.99 6.34
CA ASN A 221 -10.89 4.52 5.09
C ASN A 221 -9.53 3.87 5.34
N GLY A 222 -8.75 4.38 6.30
CA GLY A 222 -7.48 3.79 6.69
C GLY A 222 -7.67 2.36 7.25
N VAL A 223 -8.53 2.18 8.26
CA VAL A 223 -8.79 0.85 8.83
C VAL A 223 -9.31 -0.13 7.78
N THR A 224 -10.20 0.34 6.91
CA THR A 224 -10.84 -0.46 5.87
C THR A 224 -9.82 -0.94 4.82
N ASN A 225 -8.88 -0.07 4.42
CA ASN A 225 -7.81 -0.42 3.48
C ASN A 225 -6.91 -1.53 4.01
N SER A 226 -6.62 -1.52 5.31
CA SER A 226 -5.82 -2.56 5.91
C SER A 226 -6.55 -3.84 6.19
N ALA A 227 -7.85 -3.76 6.44
CA ALA A 227 -8.68 -4.94 6.56
C ALA A 227 -8.78 -5.68 5.21
N TYR A 228 -8.97 -4.94 4.10
CA TYR A 228 -8.87 -5.50 2.74
C TYR A 228 -7.50 -6.16 2.50
N SER A 229 -6.41 -5.47 2.83
CA SER A 229 -5.04 -5.98 2.61
C SER A 229 -4.66 -7.19 3.47
N THR A 230 -5.41 -7.48 4.54
CA THR A 230 -5.13 -8.55 5.50
C THR A 230 -5.95 -9.81 5.24
N THR A 231 -7.10 -9.64 4.60
CA THR A 231 -8.06 -10.69 4.27
C THR A 231 -7.63 -11.47 3.03
#